data_AF-A0A554K808-F1
#
_entry.id   AF-A0A554K808-F1
#
_cell.length_a   1.000
_cell.length_b   1.000
_cell.length_c   1.000
_cell.angle_alpha   90.00
_cell.angle_beta   90.00
_cell.angle_gamma   90.00
#
_symmetry.space_group_name_H-M   'P 1'
#
loop_
_entity.id
_entity.type
_entity.pdbx_description
1 polymer ?
#
loop_
_entity_poly.entity_id
_entity_poly.type
_entity_poly.pdbx_seq_one_letter_code
_entity_poly.pdbx_strand_id
1 'polypeptide(L)'
;MKNLLFPLFTTKSGARAPKFMLEDPVERKKYFQYKAGREIEKIRGYLERGNTFVGILLGPKNSGKGTYTKLFMEAVGGEHIAHISVGDIVRSVHKDIGSAKGKRELIAFLKSRYRGFISIEKALEIILGRDTKTLLPTEVILALVEREILKLGRKAVFIDGFPRNLDQISYSLYFRALMGYRDDPDFFVFISVPEAVIDERMRYRAVCPLCQSPRNLKLLRTKEIGYDQKTKKFFLLCDNPSCKGFGKSRMVSKEGDELGIEVIRDRIEVDAKVSRMLMDLQGVLKVYLRNAVPVAEAKKYVDEYEITPSYRYVWDASTKKVRVIEEPWIVKDDARVPSYSLLPAAVVVSLIKQTAKVLGL
;
A
#
# COMPACT_ATOMS: atom_id res chain seq x y z
N MET A 1 -15.14 -1.07 -0.63
CA MET A 1 -15.95 -0.41 0.42
C MET A 1 -17.35 -0.30 -0.13
N LYS A 2 -18.21 -1.29 0.16
CA LYS A 2 -19.56 -1.34 -0.40
C LYS A 2 -20.31 -0.02 -0.12
N ASN A 3 -20.97 0.50 -1.16
CA ASN A 3 -21.81 1.69 -1.13
C ASN A 3 -21.08 3.04 -0.91
N LEU A 4 -19.75 3.08 -1.01
CA LEU A 4 -18.99 4.35 -1.04
C LEU A 4 -18.42 4.60 -2.43
N LEU A 5 -19.02 5.55 -3.15
CA LEU A 5 -18.58 5.97 -4.47
C LEU A 5 -17.60 7.14 -4.36
N PHE A 6 -16.31 6.83 -4.49
CA PHE A 6 -15.30 7.88 -4.58
C PHE A 6 -15.37 8.55 -5.96
N PRO A 7 -15.04 9.86 -6.04
CA PRO A 7 -15.03 10.56 -7.31
C PRO A 7 -14.08 9.87 -8.31
N LEU A 8 -14.49 9.84 -9.57
CA LEU A 8 -13.58 9.46 -10.65
C LEU A 8 -12.56 10.58 -10.84
N PHE A 9 -11.29 10.20 -10.87
CA PHE A 9 -10.20 11.11 -11.13
C PHE A 9 -9.72 10.92 -12.56
N THR A 10 -9.57 12.02 -13.31
CA THR A 10 -9.07 11.94 -14.67
C THR A 10 -7.54 11.94 -14.71
N THR A 11 -6.97 10.89 -15.26
CA THR A 11 -5.58 10.81 -15.70
C THR A 11 -5.48 10.86 -17.22
N LYS A 12 -6.59 10.95 -17.95
CA LYS A 12 -6.65 10.90 -19.41
C LYS A 12 -5.72 11.95 -20.06
N SER A 13 -4.92 11.52 -21.02
CA SER A 13 -4.12 12.44 -21.84
C SER A 13 -4.84 12.86 -23.11
N GLY A 14 -4.34 13.92 -23.75
CA GLY A 14 -4.77 14.32 -25.09
C GLY A 14 -4.45 13.26 -26.16
N ALA A 15 -5.11 13.35 -27.32
CA ALA A 15 -5.11 12.32 -28.37
C ALA A 15 -3.74 11.94 -28.96
N ARG A 16 -2.70 12.76 -28.77
CA ARG A 16 -1.32 12.52 -29.26
C ARG A 16 -0.30 12.32 -28.14
N ALA A 17 -0.77 11.98 -26.95
CA ALA A 17 0.12 11.76 -25.82
C ALA A 17 0.96 10.48 -25.99
N PRO A 18 2.19 10.48 -25.45
CA PRO A 18 3.00 9.26 -25.38
C PRO A 18 2.31 8.18 -24.55
N LYS A 19 2.58 6.92 -24.90
CA LYS A 19 2.24 5.76 -24.07
C LYS A 19 3.46 5.40 -23.22
N PHE A 20 3.22 4.87 -22.03
CA PHE A 20 4.27 4.52 -21.08
C PHE A 20 4.12 3.07 -20.63
N MET A 21 5.24 2.39 -20.43
CA MET A 21 5.30 1.05 -19.83
C MET A 21 5.43 1.19 -18.32
N LEU A 22 4.33 1.06 -17.57
CA LEU A 22 4.28 1.44 -16.15
C LEU A 22 5.01 0.44 -15.23
N GLU A 23 5.35 -0.75 -15.74
CA GLU A 23 6.16 -1.74 -15.03
C GLU A 23 7.63 -1.31 -14.96
N ASP A 24 8.10 -0.58 -15.96
CA ASP A 24 9.48 -0.09 -16.04
C ASP A 24 9.66 1.18 -15.21
N PRO A 25 10.60 1.21 -14.23
CA PRO A 25 10.81 2.38 -13.39
C PRO A 25 11.22 3.66 -14.13
N VAL A 26 11.95 3.55 -15.24
CA VAL A 26 12.40 4.69 -16.03
C VAL A 26 11.22 5.30 -16.79
N GLU A 27 10.42 4.46 -17.46
CA GLU A 27 9.20 4.90 -18.14
C GLU A 27 8.16 5.43 -17.17
N ARG A 28 8.02 4.79 -16.00
CA ARG A 28 7.12 5.24 -14.93
C ARG A 28 7.51 6.61 -14.37
N LYS A 29 8.80 6.92 -14.25
CA LYS A 29 9.26 8.27 -13.87
C LYS A 29 8.87 9.31 -14.93
N LYS A 30 9.03 9.00 -16.22
CA LYS A 30 8.58 9.88 -17.32
C LYS A 30 7.06 10.07 -17.29
N TYR A 31 6.31 9.00 -17.04
CA TYR A 31 4.87 9.04 -16.88
C TYR A 31 4.44 9.99 -15.76
N PHE A 32 5.04 9.88 -14.57
CA PHE A 32 4.72 10.78 -13.45
C PHE A 32 5.03 12.24 -13.77
N GLN A 33 6.19 12.52 -14.36
CA GLN A 33 6.54 13.89 -14.77
C GLN A 33 5.55 14.43 -15.82
N TYR A 34 5.14 13.60 -16.78
CA TYR A 34 4.17 14.00 -17.79
C TYR A 34 2.79 14.31 -17.21
N LYS A 35 2.31 13.47 -16.27
CA LYS A 35 0.94 13.56 -15.75
C LYS A 35 0.77 14.54 -14.60
N ALA A 36 1.80 14.71 -13.78
CA ALA A 36 1.76 15.45 -12.52
C ALA A 36 3.07 16.21 -12.21
N GLY A 37 3.91 16.51 -13.22
CA GLY A 37 5.21 17.14 -13.01
C GLY A 37 5.15 18.45 -12.24
N ARG A 38 4.16 19.30 -12.52
CA ARG A 38 3.94 20.57 -11.80
C ARG A 38 3.67 20.33 -10.32
N GLU A 39 2.83 19.36 -9.98
CA GLU A 39 2.53 19.03 -8.57
C GLU A 39 3.72 18.35 -7.89
N ILE A 40 4.46 17.50 -8.60
CA ILE A 40 5.70 16.88 -8.11
C ILE A 40 6.73 17.94 -7.74
N GLU A 41 6.98 18.92 -8.60
CA GLU A 41 7.94 20.00 -8.37
C GLU A 41 7.55 20.87 -7.16
N LYS A 42 6.25 21.18 -7.05
CA LYS A 42 5.70 21.91 -5.89
C LYS A 42 5.90 21.16 -4.57
N ILE A 43 5.59 19.86 -4.54
CA ILE A 43 5.76 19.02 -3.36
C ILE A 43 7.24 18.88 -3.01
N ARG A 44 8.12 18.69 -4.00
CA ARG A 44 9.58 18.67 -3.80
C ARG A 44 10.07 19.95 -3.13
N GLY A 45 9.78 21.10 -3.73
CA GLY A 45 10.20 22.38 -3.16
C GLY A 45 9.63 22.63 -1.76
N TYR A 46 8.41 22.18 -1.47
CA TYR A 46 7.84 22.22 -0.12
C TYR A 46 8.69 21.42 0.89
N LEU A 47 9.08 20.20 0.53
CA LEU A 47 9.88 19.31 1.37
C LEU A 47 11.34 19.76 1.53
N GLU A 48 11.96 20.24 0.45
CA GLU A 48 13.33 20.76 0.44
C GLU A 48 13.49 21.98 1.36
N ARG A 49 12.44 22.78 1.53
CA ARG A 49 12.39 23.88 2.52
C ARG A 49 12.25 23.41 3.97
N GLY A 50 12.26 22.10 4.22
CA GLY A 50 12.16 21.51 5.56
C GLY A 50 10.74 21.40 6.11
N ASN A 51 9.72 21.67 5.28
CA ASN A 51 8.32 21.46 5.64
C ASN A 51 7.99 19.97 5.55
N THR A 52 7.02 19.54 6.36
CA THR A 52 6.63 18.14 6.48
C THR A 52 5.11 18.00 6.51
N PHE A 53 4.61 16.76 6.46
CA PHE A 53 3.17 16.47 6.53
C PHE A 53 2.95 15.05 7.08
N VAL A 54 1.71 14.76 7.48
CA VAL A 54 1.26 13.43 7.92
C VAL A 54 0.09 12.97 7.06
N GLY A 55 0.30 11.94 6.24
CA GLY A 55 -0.75 11.29 5.45
C GLY A 55 -1.17 9.96 6.08
N ILE A 56 -2.40 9.85 6.58
CA ILE A 56 -2.90 8.60 7.19
C ILE A 56 -3.67 7.78 6.14
N LEU A 57 -3.17 6.59 5.80
CA LEU A 57 -3.69 5.74 4.74
C LEU A 57 -4.81 4.81 5.25
N LEU A 58 -6.01 5.05 4.75
CA LEU A 58 -7.23 4.32 5.09
C LEU A 58 -7.76 3.56 3.88
N GLY A 59 -8.15 2.31 4.08
CA GLY A 59 -8.69 1.47 3.02
C GLY A 59 -8.52 0.00 3.37
N PRO A 60 -9.20 -0.90 2.65
CA PRO A 60 -9.21 -2.31 3.01
C PRO A 60 -7.81 -2.91 2.96
N LYS A 61 -7.56 -3.94 3.77
CA LYS A 61 -6.36 -4.77 3.64
C LYS A 61 -6.19 -5.23 2.18
N ASN A 62 -4.95 -5.23 1.67
CA ASN A 62 -4.58 -5.53 0.27
C ASN A 62 -5.05 -4.51 -0.80
N SER A 63 -5.50 -3.31 -0.40
CA SER A 63 -5.82 -2.21 -1.32
C SER A 63 -4.62 -1.62 -2.07
N GLY A 64 -3.38 -1.84 -1.59
CA GLY A 64 -2.17 -1.31 -2.22
C GLY A 64 -1.58 -0.09 -1.54
N LYS A 65 -1.99 0.25 -0.31
CA LYS A 65 -1.48 1.37 0.51
C LYS A 65 0.03 1.58 0.41
N GLY A 66 0.82 0.60 0.87
CA GLY A 66 2.29 0.67 0.77
C GLY A 66 2.85 0.74 -0.66
N THR A 67 2.15 0.19 -1.66
CA THR A 67 2.56 0.34 -3.08
C THR A 67 2.39 1.79 -3.53
N TYR A 68 1.27 2.42 -3.22
CA TYR A 68 1.02 3.82 -3.58
C TYR A 68 2.00 4.77 -2.91
N THR A 69 2.33 4.54 -1.63
CA THR A 69 3.33 5.35 -0.92
C THR A 69 4.71 5.22 -1.54
N LYS A 70 5.15 4.00 -1.88
CA LYS A 70 6.46 3.78 -2.51
C LYS A 70 6.56 4.46 -3.87
N LEU A 71 5.50 4.38 -4.67
CA LEU A 71 5.44 5.05 -5.96
C LEU A 71 5.34 6.58 -5.84
N PHE A 72 4.63 7.07 -4.83
CA PHE A 72 4.63 8.50 -4.51
C PHE A 72 6.05 8.97 -4.19
N MET A 73 6.76 8.27 -3.29
CA MET A 73 8.16 8.55 -2.94
C MET A 73 9.09 8.46 -4.15
N GLU A 74 8.90 7.47 -5.03
CA GLU A 74 9.64 7.35 -6.30
C GLU A 74 9.43 8.59 -7.19
N ALA A 75 8.19 9.08 -7.25
CA ALA A 75 7.84 10.25 -8.06
C ALA A 75 8.36 11.55 -7.46
N VAL A 76 8.22 11.77 -6.15
CA VAL A 76 8.54 13.07 -5.52
C VAL A 76 9.93 13.14 -4.91
N GLY A 77 10.59 12.04 -4.57
CA GLY A 77 11.85 12.05 -3.80
C GLY A 77 11.67 11.34 -2.47
N GLY A 78 12.45 10.29 -2.24
CA GLY A 78 12.31 9.40 -1.09
C GLY A 78 13.12 9.83 0.14
N GLU A 79 14.03 10.77 -0.02
CA GLU A 79 14.91 11.26 1.03
C GLU A 79 14.16 12.04 2.12
N HIS A 80 13.13 12.81 1.74
CA HIS A 80 12.33 13.64 2.66
C HIS A 80 11.03 12.98 3.15
N ILE A 81 10.70 11.78 2.67
CA ILE A 81 9.45 11.09 3.00
C ILE A 81 9.73 9.72 3.58
N ALA A 82 8.93 9.29 4.56
CA ALA A 82 8.97 7.94 5.10
C ALA A 82 7.60 7.27 5.04
N HIS A 83 7.61 5.96 4.80
CA HIS A 83 6.44 5.10 4.94
C HIS A 83 6.53 4.36 6.28
N ILE A 84 5.59 4.63 7.18
CA ILE A 84 5.50 3.99 8.49
C ILE A 84 4.38 2.97 8.46
N SER A 85 4.73 1.69 8.53
CA SER A 85 3.77 0.59 8.56
C SER A 85 3.77 -0.04 9.94
N VAL A 86 2.61 -0.07 10.61
CA VAL A 86 2.47 -0.70 11.94
C VAL A 86 2.91 -2.16 11.89
N GLY A 87 2.61 -2.86 10.79
CA GLY A 87 3.04 -4.25 10.61
C GLY A 87 4.56 -4.41 10.50
N ASP A 88 5.26 -3.45 9.89
CA ASP A 88 6.72 -3.45 9.80
C ASP A 88 7.37 -3.09 11.13
N ILE A 89 6.80 -2.15 11.88
CA ILE A 89 7.24 -1.79 13.23
C ILE A 89 7.21 -3.02 14.14
N VAL A 90 6.10 -3.76 14.18
CA VAL A 90 5.98 -4.97 15.01
C VAL A 90 7.01 -6.03 14.60
N ARG A 91 7.22 -6.23 13.29
CA ARG A 91 8.28 -7.13 12.77
C ARG A 91 9.68 -6.66 13.16
N SER A 92 9.95 -5.36 13.16
CA SER A 92 11.23 -4.81 13.60
C SER A 92 11.45 -5.04 15.09
N VAL A 93 10.40 -4.87 15.90
CA VAL A 93 10.48 -5.13 17.35
C VAL A 93 10.81 -6.60 17.63
N HIS A 94 10.27 -7.56 16.87
CA HIS A 94 10.64 -8.97 16.99
C HIS A 94 12.15 -9.18 16.77
N LYS A 95 12.74 -8.45 15.82
CA LYS A 95 14.19 -8.51 15.56
C LYS A 95 14.99 -7.82 16.67
N ASP A 96 14.58 -6.63 17.10
CA ASP A 96 15.24 -5.85 18.15
C ASP A 96 15.38 -6.67 19.45
N ILE A 97 14.31 -7.37 19.85
CA ILE A 97 14.27 -8.20 21.06
C ILE A 97 15.22 -9.41 20.98
N GLY A 98 15.55 -9.87 19.77
CA GLY A 98 16.53 -10.93 19.56
C GLY A 98 17.95 -10.55 20.00
N SER A 99 18.22 -9.25 20.22
CA SER A 99 19.49 -8.76 20.74
C SER A 99 19.33 -8.18 22.15
N ALA A 100 20.30 -8.44 23.04
CA ALA A 100 20.28 -7.91 24.41
C ALA A 100 20.23 -6.38 24.45
N LYS A 101 20.98 -5.72 23.55
CA LYS A 101 20.99 -4.25 23.40
C LYS A 101 19.64 -3.71 22.94
N GLY A 102 19.08 -4.24 21.85
CA GLY A 102 17.81 -3.79 21.29
C GLY A 102 16.64 -4.00 22.26
N LYS A 103 16.61 -5.14 22.97
CA LYS A 103 15.63 -5.39 24.05
C LYS A 103 15.70 -4.32 25.14
N ARG A 104 16.92 -4.00 25.62
CA ARG A 104 17.12 -2.98 26.67
C ARG A 104 16.67 -1.59 26.23
N GLU A 105 17.03 -1.18 25.02
CA GLU A 105 16.63 0.11 24.44
C GLU A 105 15.11 0.22 24.26
N LEU A 106 14.47 -0.84 23.78
CA LEU A 106 13.02 -0.90 23.66
C LEU A 106 12.32 -0.76 25.02
N ILE A 107 12.77 -1.51 26.03
CA ILE A 107 12.21 -1.44 27.39
C ILE A 107 12.38 -0.03 27.96
N ALA A 108 13.57 0.58 27.83
CA ALA A 108 13.81 1.93 28.31
C ALA A 108 12.89 2.95 27.62
N PHE A 109 12.68 2.81 26.31
CA PHE A 109 11.75 3.66 25.57
C PHE A 109 10.32 3.48 26.09
N LEU A 110 9.83 2.25 26.18
CA LEU A 110 8.48 1.96 26.68
C LEU A 110 8.29 2.50 28.11
N LYS A 111 9.27 2.35 29.00
CA LYS A 111 9.20 2.93 30.37
C LYS A 111 8.98 4.44 30.37
N SER A 112 9.58 5.17 29.42
CA SER A 112 9.42 6.62 29.36
C SER A 112 8.13 7.08 28.67
N ARG A 113 7.71 6.40 27.60
CA ARG A 113 6.63 6.86 26.70
C ARG A 113 5.32 6.09 26.78
N TYR A 114 5.34 4.80 27.06
CA TYR A 114 4.13 3.98 27.06
C TYR A 114 3.20 4.38 28.22
N ARG A 115 1.92 4.53 27.91
CA ARG A 115 0.84 4.88 28.85
C ARG A 115 -0.38 4.02 28.54
N GLY A 116 -0.39 2.77 29.02
CA GLY A 116 -1.50 1.85 28.79
C GLY A 116 -1.81 1.00 30.02
N PHE A 117 -2.89 0.22 29.91
CA PHE A 117 -3.50 -0.50 31.04
C PHE A 117 -2.81 -1.82 31.42
N ILE A 118 -1.92 -2.33 30.55
CA ILE A 118 -1.14 -3.55 30.82
C ILE A 118 0.31 -3.20 31.12
N SER A 119 1.02 -4.06 31.86
CA SER A 119 2.45 -3.89 32.13
C SER A 119 3.29 -3.97 30.85
N ILE A 120 4.51 -3.40 30.89
CA ILE A 120 5.45 -3.46 29.76
C ILE A 120 5.84 -4.91 29.46
N GLU A 121 6.00 -5.72 30.50
CA GLU A 121 6.28 -7.15 30.39
C GLU A 121 5.15 -7.84 29.62
N LYS A 122 3.89 -7.55 29.96
CA LYS A 122 2.74 -8.10 29.26
C LYS A 122 2.63 -7.62 27.82
N ALA A 123 2.93 -6.34 27.57
CA ALA A 123 2.98 -5.80 26.21
C ALA A 123 4.05 -6.52 25.37
N LEU A 124 5.23 -6.78 25.92
CA LEU A 124 6.30 -7.53 25.25
C LEU A 124 5.91 -9.00 25.01
N GLU A 125 5.24 -9.64 25.95
CA GLU A 125 4.68 -10.99 25.74
C GLU A 125 3.70 -11.03 24.57
N ILE A 126 2.76 -10.08 24.48
CA ILE A 126 1.78 -10.02 23.39
C ILE A 126 2.49 -9.75 22.06
N ILE A 127 3.48 -8.84 22.05
CA ILE A 127 4.29 -8.60 20.85
C ILE A 127 4.98 -9.89 20.42
N LEU A 128 5.65 -10.60 21.33
CA LEU A 128 6.40 -11.83 21.03
C LEU A 128 5.48 -13.04 20.72
N GLY A 129 4.23 -12.97 21.16
CA GLY A 129 3.21 -13.95 20.85
C GLY A 129 3.08 -14.13 19.34
N ARG A 130 3.10 -15.38 18.88
CA ARG A 130 2.89 -15.73 17.46
C ARG A 130 1.41 -15.70 17.06
N ASP A 131 0.51 -15.38 17.99
CA ASP A 131 -0.91 -15.39 17.70
C ASP A 131 -1.30 -14.16 16.86
N THR A 132 -1.66 -14.42 15.61
CA THR A 132 -2.08 -13.39 14.65
C THR A 132 -3.52 -12.90 14.88
N LYS A 133 -4.20 -13.44 15.90
CA LYS A 133 -5.56 -13.06 16.31
C LYS A 133 -5.58 -11.95 17.36
N THR A 134 -4.61 -11.92 18.27
CA THR A 134 -4.57 -10.89 19.33
C THR A 134 -4.06 -9.57 18.76
N LEU A 135 -4.95 -8.57 18.70
CA LEU A 135 -4.54 -7.21 18.34
C LEU A 135 -3.70 -6.63 19.48
N LEU A 136 -2.60 -5.97 19.13
CA LEU A 136 -1.83 -5.21 20.10
C LEU A 136 -2.69 -4.08 20.67
N PRO A 137 -2.64 -3.83 21.99
CA PRO A 137 -3.30 -2.67 22.57
C PRO A 137 -2.88 -1.39 21.86
N THR A 138 -3.83 -0.49 21.70
CA THR A 138 -3.66 0.76 20.94
C THR A 138 -2.51 1.59 21.47
N GLU A 139 -2.35 1.68 22.80
CA GLU A 139 -1.31 2.45 23.47
C GLU A 139 0.09 1.88 23.20
N VAL A 140 0.21 0.56 23.02
CA VAL A 140 1.46 -0.09 22.61
C VAL A 140 1.79 0.29 21.18
N ILE A 141 0.81 0.23 20.26
CA ILE A 141 1.00 0.62 18.86
C ILE A 141 1.46 2.08 18.78
N LEU A 142 0.80 2.98 19.51
CA LEU A 142 1.13 4.41 19.53
C LEU A 142 2.56 4.67 20.02
N ALA A 143 2.98 4.04 21.12
CA ALA A 143 4.34 4.18 21.63
C ALA A 143 5.38 3.66 20.62
N LEU A 144 5.10 2.55 19.93
CA LEU A 144 6.00 2.01 18.92
C LEU A 144 6.05 2.87 17.65
N VAL A 145 4.93 3.48 17.25
CA VAL A 145 4.87 4.44 16.15
C VAL A 145 5.63 5.72 16.50
N GLU A 146 5.47 6.26 17.71
CA GLU A 146 6.24 7.40 18.22
C GLU A 146 7.74 7.11 18.17
N ARG A 147 8.16 5.93 18.65
CA ARG A 147 9.56 5.47 18.60
C ARG A 147 10.10 5.50 17.17
N GLU A 148 9.31 5.06 16.20
CA GLU A 148 9.74 5.00 14.80
C GLU A 148 9.84 6.40 14.18
N ILE A 149 8.89 7.28 14.46
CA ILE A 149 8.92 8.67 13.99
C ILE A 149 10.16 9.40 14.53
N LEU A 150 10.48 9.21 15.81
CA LEU A 150 11.67 9.83 16.43
C LEU A 150 12.97 9.38 15.77
N LYS A 151 13.06 8.13 15.29
CA LYS A 151 14.24 7.63 14.55
C LYS A 151 14.35 8.21 13.14
N LEU A 152 13.23 8.51 12.49
CA LEU A 152 13.19 8.99 11.12
C LEU A 152 13.61 10.46 10.98
N GLY A 153 13.60 11.22 12.07
CA GLY A 153 13.91 12.64 12.09
C GLY A 153 12.83 13.49 11.42
N ARG A 154 13.23 14.65 10.87
CA ARG A 154 12.31 15.62 10.27
C ARG A 154 11.94 15.25 8.83
N LYS A 155 11.12 14.21 8.67
CA LYS A 155 10.53 13.79 7.38
C LYS A 155 9.02 13.96 7.37
N ALA A 156 8.45 14.07 6.18
CA ALA A 156 7.03 13.84 5.98
C ALA A 156 6.75 12.33 6.08
N VAL A 157 5.58 11.96 6.60
CA VAL A 157 5.28 10.56 6.91
C VAL A 157 3.94 10.15 6.33
N PHE A 158 3.92 8.97 5.72
CA PHE A 158 2.68 8.25 5.44
C PHE A 158 2.52 7.11 6.43
N ILE A 159 1.37 7.04 7.09
CA ILE A 159 1.07 6.04 8.12
C ILE A 159 0.14 4.99 7.52
N ASP A 160 0.56 3.72 7.55
CA ASP A 160 -0.20 2.57 7.08
C ASP A 160 -0.48 1.61 8.23
N GLY A 161 -1.76 1.28 8.40
CA GLY A 161 -2.21 0.32 9.38
C GLY A 161 -2.54 0.91 10.74
N PHE A 162 -2.82 2.22 10.79
CA PHE A 162 -3.41 2.92 11.92
C PHE A 162 -4.30 4.06 11.38
N PRO A 163 -5.51 4.28 11.92
CA PRO A 163 -6.25 3.43 12.86
C PRO A 163 -6.79 2.14 12.19
N ARG A 164 -6.88 1.05 12.94
CA ARG A 164 -7.43 -0.27 12.50
C ARG A 164 -8.69 -0.70 13.25
N ASN A 165 -9.11 0.08 14.24
CA ASN A 165 -10.30 -0.21 15.02
C ASN A 165 -10.94 1.13 15.47
N LEU A 166 -12.20 1.07 15.90
CA LEU A 166 -12.98 2.26 16.23
C LEU A 166 -12.41 3.04 17.43
N ASP A 167 -11.88 2.34 18.43
CA ASP A 167 -11.20 2.93 19.58
C ASP A 167 -9.93 3.72 19.20
N GLN A 168 -9.35 3.42 18.04
CA GLN A 168 -8.15 4.10 17.54
C GLN A 168 -8.44 5.43 16.85
N ILE A 169 -9.71 5.70 16.51
CA ILE A 169 -10.11 6.90 15.78
C ILE A 169 -9.68 8.15 16.55
N SER A 170 -10.03 8.26 17.83
CA SER A 170 -9.70 9.43 18.65
C SER A 170 -8.20 9.72 18.65
N TYR A 171 -7.35 8.69 18.72
CA TYR A 171 -5.90 8.85 18.67
C TYR A 171 -5.39 9.30 17.30
N SER A 172 -6.03 8.87 16.21
CA SER A 172 -5.69 9.35 14.86
C SER A 172 -5.97 10.83 14.66
N LEU A 173 -6.97 11.39 15.37
CA LEU A 173 -7.29 12.82 15.32
C LEU A 173 -6.22 13.68 15.97
N TYR A 174 -5.64 13.18 17.07
CA TYR A 174 -4.61 13.88 17.84
C TYR A 174 -3.20 13.40 17.49
N PHE A 175 -3.04 12.67 16.40
CA PHE A 175 -1.76 12.07 16.03
C PHE A 175 -0.65 13.11 15.83
N ARG A 176 -0.99 14.30 15.31
CA ARG A 176 -0.05 15.43 15.18
C ARG A 176 0.59 15.81 16.52
N ALA A 177 -0.19 15.77 17.60
CA ALA A 177 0.28 16.09 18.95
C ALA A 177 1.23 15.00 19.47
N LEU A 178 0.96 13.73 19.11
CA LEU A 178 1.83 12.60 19.43
C LEU A 178 3.19 12.68 18.72
N MET A 179 3.33 13.39 17.61
CA MET A 179 4.61 13.61 16.92
C MET A 179 5.47 14.75 17.50
N GLY A 180 5.20 15.18 18.74
CA GLY A 180 6.02 16.19 19.41
C GLY A 180 5.78 17.62 18.91
N TYR A 181 4.52 17.98 18.63
CA TYR A 181 4.10 19.36 18.34
C TYR A 181 4.83 20.02 17.15
N ARG A 182 5.15 19.26 16.11
CA ARG A 182 5.76 19.82 14.89
C ARG A 182 4.82 20.70 14.05
N ASP A 183 3.54 20.73 14.41
CA ASP A 183 2.45 21.39 13.68
C ASP A 183 2.40 21.01 12.18
N ASP A 184 2.75 19.76 11.90
CA ASP A 184 2.74 19.21 10.54
C ASP A 184 1.28 19.14 10.05
N PRO A 185 0.97 19.64 8.83
CA PRO A 185 -0.31 19.42 8.19
C PRO A 185 -0.64 17.93 8.11
N ASP A 186 -1.84 17.55 8.54
CA ASP A 186 -2.34 16.19 8.54
C ASP A 186 -3.56 16.03 7.63
N PHE A 187 -3.64 14.87 6.97
CA PHE A 187 -4.76 14.53 6.11
C PHE A 187 -4.99 13.03 6.03
N PHE A 188 -6.23 12.64 5.76
CA PHE A 188 -6.61 11.26 5.51
C PHE A 188 -6.55 10.93 4.03
N VAL A 189 -5.97 9.78 3.70
CA VAL A 189 -5.92 9.24 2.34
C VAL A 189 -6.78 8.00 2.28
N PHE A 190 -8.01 8.15 1.79
CA PHE A 190 -8.94 7.05 1.63
C PHE A 190 -8.70 6.34 0.30
N ILE A 191 -8.66 5.01 0.32
CA ILE A 191 -8.43 4.17 -0.85
C ILE A 191 -9.60 3.22 -1.03
N SER A 192 -10.33 3.39 -2.13
CA SER A 192 -11.39 2.48 -2.56
C SER A 192 -10.89 1.53 -3.64
N VAL A 193 -11.00 0.24 -3.35
CA VAL A 193 -10.72 -0.88 -4.26
C VAL A 193 -11.91 -1.84 -4.16
N PRO A 194 -12.47 -2.31 -5.29
CA PRO A 194 -13.52 -3.30 -5.27
C PRO A 194 -13.09 -4.61 -4.60
N GLU A 195 -14.01 -5.26 -3.90
CA GLU A 195 -13.74 -6.53 -3.22
C GLU A 195 -13.30 -7.61 -4.22
N ALA A 196 -13.89 -7.65 -5.42
CA ALA A 196 -13.50 -8.59 -6.48
C ALA A 196 -12.03 -8.43 -6.90
N VAL A 197 -11.50 -7.20 -6.90
CA VAL A 197 -10.08 -6.95 -7.18
C VAL A 197 -9.21 -7.46 -6.03
N ILE A 198 -9.65 -7.27 -4.79
CA ILE A 198 -8.92 -7.73 -3.60
C ILE A 198 -8.88 -9.26 -3.55
N ASP A 199 -10.00 -9.92 -3.84
CA ASP A 199 -10.12 -11.38 -3.91
C ASP A 199 -9.11 -11.97 -4.91
N GLU A 200 -9.08 -11.42 -6.13
CA GLU A 200 -8.16 -11.83 -7.19
C GLU A 200 -6.68 -11.52 -6.85
N ARG A 201 -6.42 -10.39 -6.17
CA ARG A 201 -5.09 -10.08 -5.64
C ARG A 201 -4.62 -11.07 -4.59
N MET A 202 -5.53 -11.66 -3.81
CA MET A 202 -5.22 -12.70 -2.83
C MET A 202 -5.02 -14.05 -3.51
N ARG A 203 -6.02 -14.57 -4.22
CA ARG A 203 -6.01 -15.92 -4.82
C ARG A 203 -4.77 -16.22 -5.66
N TYR A 204 -4.29 -15.21 -6.40
CA TYR A 204 -3.16 -15.36 -7.32
C TYR A 204 -1.87 -14.75 -6.79
N ARG A 205 -1.80 -14.41 -5.49
CA ARG A 205 -0.59 -13.85 -4.88
C ARG A 205 0.55 -14.86 -4.91
N ALA A 206 1.71 -14.38 -5.35
CA ALA A 206 2.98 -15.08 -5.21
C ALA A 206 3.93 -14.22 -4.38
N VAL A 207 4.63 -14.81 -3.42
CA VAL A 207 5.57 -14.13 -2.53
C VAL A 207 6.95 -14.76 -2.67
N CYS A 208 7.99 -13.95 -2.81
CA CYS A 208 9.35 -14.46 -2.80
C CYS A 208 9.71 -14.90 -1.36
N PRO A 209 10.13 -16.16 -1.12
CA PRO A 209 10.46 -16.62 0.23
C PRO A 209 11.66 -15.89 0.84
N LEU A 210 12.57 -15.36 0.01
CA LEU A 210 13.80 -14.71 0.47
C LEU A 210 13.59 -13.23 0.84
N CYS A 211 12.99 -12.45 -0.06
CA CYS A 211 12.84 -10.99 0.13
C CYS A 211 11.41 -10.55 0.47
N GLN A 212 10.46 -11.49 0.54
CA GLN A 212 9.05 -11.23 0.85
C GLN A 212 8.36 -10.24 -0.13
N SER A 213 8.94 -10.03 -1.31
CA SER A 213 8.35 -9.19 -2.34
C SER A 213 7.10 -9.85 -2.91
N PRO A 214 5.94 -9.16 -2.91
CA PRO A 214 4.71 -9.69 -3.46
C PRO A 214 4.64 -9.47 -4.98
N ARG A 215 4.13 -10.46 -5.69
CA ARG A 215 3.73 -10.45 -7.11
C ARG A 215 2.38 -11.16 -7.24
N ASN A 216 1.84 -11.22 -8.44
CA ASN A 216 0.58 -11.91 -8.68
C ASN A 216 0.60 -12.61 -10.05
N LEU A 217 0.32 -13.91 -10.08
CA LEU A 217 0.35 -14.70 -11.31
C LEU A 217 -0.61 -14.17 -12.37
N LYS A 218 -1.73 -13.56 -11.99
CA LYS A 218 -2.75 -13.08 -12.93
C LYS A 218 -2.64 -11.59 -13.22
N LEU A 219 -2.22 -10.78 -12.25
CA LEU A 219 -2.38 -9.31 -12.28
C LEU A 219 -1.07 -8.52 -12.17
N LEU A 220 0.04 -9.17 -11.78
CA LEU A 220 1.33 -8.51 -11.60
C LEU A 220 2.45 -9.55 -11.75
N ARG A 221 2.65 -10.01 -12.98
CA ARG A 221 3.65 -11.02 -13.31
C ARG A 221 5.07 -10.49 -13.14
N THR A 222 6.04 -11.39 -13.05
CA THR A 222 7.45 -11.04 -13.23
C THR A 222 7.88 -11.23 -14.69
N LYS A 223 9.10 -10.79 -15.02
CA LYS A 223 9.67 -10.97 -16.35
C LYS A 223 9.86 -12.46 -16.70
N GLU A 224 10.31 -13.24 -15.74
CA GLU A 224 10.65 -14.66 -15.91
C GLU A 224 9.58 -15.56 -15.28
N ILE A 225 8.98 -16.43 -16.10
CA ILE A 225 7.91 -17.36 -15.70
C ILE A 225 8.41 -18.79 -15.88
N GLY A 226 8.33 -19.58 -14.81
CA GLY A 226 8.64 -21.00 -14.83
C GLY A 226 7.41 -21.88 -14.98
N TYR A 227 7.63 -23.11 -15.43
CA TYR A 227 6.60 -24.15 -15.54
C TYR A 227 7.11 -25.44 -14.91
N ASP A 228 6.31 -26.01 -14.01
CA ASP A 228 6.60 -27.26 -13.31
C ASP A 228 5.94 -28.42 -14.05
N GLN A 229 6.74 -29.26 -14.74
CA GLN A 229 6.21 -30.34 -15.57
C GLN A 229 5.47 -31.42 -14.78
N LYS A 230 5.83 -31.65 -13.51
CA LYS A 230 5.20 -32.67 -12.67
C LYS A 230 3.82 -32.23 -12.23
N THR A 231 3.72 -30.98 -11.76
CA THR A 231 2.45 -30.43 -11.24
C THR A 231 1.61 -29.74 -12.30
N LYS A 232 2.17 -29.51 -13.50
CA LYS A 232 1.59 -28.72 -14.60
C LYS A 232 1.19 -27.29 -14.18
N LYS A 233 1.93 -26.70 -13.23
CA LYS A 233 1.66 -25.36 -12.68
C LYS A 233 2.72 -24.35 -13.12
N PHE A 234 2.28 -23.12 -13.38
CA PHE A 234 3.17 -21.98 -13.62
C PHE A 234 3.58 -21.33 -12.30
N PHE A 235 4.76 -20.74 -12.27
CA PHE A 235 5.28 -19.99 -11.13
C PHE A 235 6.10 -18.79 -11.59
N LEU A 236 6.21 -17.79 -10.73
CA LEU A 236 7.03 -16.60 -10.99
C LEU A 236 8.44 -16.79 -10.40
N LEU A 237 9.45 -16.25 -11.07
CA LEU A 237 10.77 -16.04 -10.49
C LEU A 237 10.89 -14.61 -9.96
N CYS A 238 11.53 -14.46 -8.80
CA CYS A 238 11.72 -13.15 -8.16
C CYS A 238 12.47 -12.18 -9.08
N ASP A 239 11.96 -10.96 -9.21
CA ASP A 239 12.50 -9.88 -10.04
C ASP A 239 12.94 -8.66 -9.21
N ASN A 240 13.02 -8.79 -7.88
CA ASN A 240 13.52 -7.72 -7.02
C ASN A 240 15.06 -7.62 -7.15
N PRO A 241 15.62 -6.52 -7.70
CA PRO A 241 17.06 -6.40 -7.95
C PRO A 241 17.93 -6.50 -6.69
N SER A 242 17.38 -6.12 -5.53
CA SER A 242 18.09 -6.21 -4.24
C SER A 242 18.02 -7.60 -3.60
N CYS A 243 17.31 -8.56 -4.21
CA CYS A 243 17.15 -9.90 -3.68
C CYS A 243 18.28 -10.81 -4.18
N LYS A 244 18.93 -11.56 -3.27
CA LYS A 244 19.92 -12.60 -3.62
C LYS A 244 19.38 -13.67 -4.58
N GLY A 245 18.05 -13.83 -4.62
CA GLY A 245 17.33 -14.73 -5.51
C GLY A 245 16.81 -14.09 -6.80
N PHE A 246 17.27 -12.91 -7.21
CA PHE A 246 16.87 -12.28 -8.46
C PHE A 246 17.04 -13.24 -9.65
N GLY A 247 15.98 -13.39 -10.45
CA GLY A 247 15.88 -14.29 -11.60
C GLY A 247 15.93 -15.79 -11.28
N LYS A 248 16.00 -16.19 -10.01
CA LYS A 248 16.26 -17.59 -9.60
C LYS A 248 15.29 -18.14 -8.57
N SER A 249 14.88 -17.32 -7.60
CA SER A 249 14.02 -17.75 -6.50
C SER A 249 12.59 -17.93 -6.99
N ARG A 250 12.10 -19.18 -6.95
CA ARG A 250 10.70 -19.53 -7.18
C ARG A 250 9.83 -18.88 -6.11
N MET A 251 8.91 -18.03 -6.55
CA MET A 251 7.91 -17.43 -5.68
C MET A 251 6.83 -18.47 -5.35
N VAL A 252 6.30 -18.38 -4.12
CA VAL A 252 5.34 -19.34 -3.57
C VAL A 252 4.02 -18.66 -3.24
N SER A 253 2.92 -19.40 -3.33
CA SER A 253 1.64 -18.94 -2.79
C SER A 253 1.72 -18.80 -1.27
N LYS A 254 0.97 -17.85 -0.72
CA LYS A 254 0.83 -17.71 0.72
C LYS A 254 -0.32 -18.61 1.19
N GLU A 255 -0.11 -19.32 2.28
CA GLU A 255 -1.14 -20.17 2.90
C GLU A 255 -2.42 -19.38 3.23
N GLY A 256 -3.58 -19.94 2.89
CA GLY A 256 -4.89 -19.35 3.10
C GLY A 256 -5.32 -18.34 2.03
N ASP A 257 -4.42 -17.87 1.16
CA ASP A 257 -4.79 -16.93 0.10
C ASP A 257 -5.70 -17.59 -0.96
N GLU A 258 -5.71 -18.92 -1.07
CA GLU A 258 -6.60 -19.70 -1.97
C GLU A 258 -8.09 -19.53 -1.64
N LEU A 259 -8.40 -19.29 -0.36
CA LEU A 259 -9.76 -19.02 0.12
C LEU A 259 -10.22 -17.59 -0.22
N GLY A 260 -9.32 -16.75 -0.76
CA GLY A 260 -9.63 -15.42 -1.23
C GLY A 260 -9.97 -14.45 -0.11
N ILE A 261 -10.86 -13.51 -0.42
CA ILE A 261 -11.18 -12.38 0.46
C ILE A 261 -11.82 -12.79 1.80
N GLU A 262 -12.50 -13.95 1.86
CA GLU A 262 -13.26 -14.37 3.05
C GLU A 262 -12.37 -14.56 4.29
N VAL A 263 -11.10 -14.93 4.12
CA VAL A 263 -10.14 -15.07 5.24
C VAL A 263 -9.89 -13.76 5.98
N ILE A 264 -10.20 -12.62 5.34
CA ILE A 264 -10.02 -11.29 5.92
C ILE A 264 -11.32 -10.48 5.96
N ARG A 265 -12.49 -11.14 5.85
CA ARG A 265 -13.82 -10.50 5.80
C ARG A 265 -14.03 -9.55 6.97
N ASP A 266 -13.87 -10.03 8.20
CA ASP A 266 -14.03 -9.23 9.42
C ASP A 266 -13.14 -7.98 9.41
N ARG A 267 -11.90 -8.13 8.92
CA ARG A 267 -10.94 -7.02 8.85
C ARG A 267 -11.36 -5.97 7.84
N ILE A 268 -11.87 -6.40 6.67
CA ILE A 268 -12.39 -5.48 5.64
C ILE A 268 -13.61 -4.72 6.14
N GLU A 269 -14.49 -5.37 6.90
CA GLU A 269 -15.67 -4.73 7.47
C GLU A 269 -15.30 -3.69 8.52
N VAL A 270 -14.35 -4.00 9.42
CA VAL A 270 -13.82 -3.03 10.39
C VAL A 270 -13.13 -1.86 9.68
N ASP A 271 -12.25 -2.13 8.70
CA ASP A 271 -11.59 -1.10 7.89
C ASP A 271 -12.63 -0.16 7.22
N ALA A 272 -13.73 -0.73 6.72
CA ALA A 272 -14.81 0.03 6.11
C ALA A 272 -15.61 0.88 7.11
N LYS A 273 -15.88 0.36 8.32
CA LYS A 273 -16.53 1.11 9.41
C LYS A 273 -15.67 2.29 9.86
N VAL A 274 -14.39 2.05 10.12
CA VAL A 274 -13.41 3.10 10.47
C VAL A 274 -13.34 4.16 9.37
N SER A 275 -13.22 3.74 8.12
CA SER A 275 -13.14 4.67 6.98
C SER A 275 -14.39 5.53 6.86
N ARG A 276 -15.59 4.96 7.02
CA ARG A 276 -16.86 5.73 6.98
C ARG A 276 -16.89 6.81 8.06
N MET A 277 -16.60 6.45 9.31
CA MET A 277 -16.61 7.43 10.42
C MET A 277 -15.60 8.56 10.19
N LEU A 278 -14.41 8.27 9.68
CA LEU A 278 -13.39 9.27 9.40
C LEU A 278 -13.69 10.16 8.17
N MET A 279 -14.56 9.72 7.25
CA MET A 279 -15.00 10.56 6.13
C MET A 279 -15.94 11.68 6.58
N ASP A 280 -16.75 11.44 7.61
CA ASP A 280 -17.72 12.42 8.12
C ASP A 280 -17.07 13.46 9.05
N LEU A 281 -15.85 13.19 9.52
CA LEU A 281 -15.06 14.07 10.37
C LEU A 281 -14.83 15.44 9.71
N GLN A 282 -15.05 16.53 10.43
CA GLN A 282 -14.78 17.89 9.96
C GLN A 282 -13.39 18.39 10.44
N GLY A 283 -12.87 19.44 9.80
CA GLY A 283 -11.60 20.08 10.22
C GLY A 283 -10.32 19.33 9.84
N VAL A 284 -10.43 18.18 9.16
CA VAL A 284 -9.28 17.44 8.61
C VAL A 284 -9.44 17.26 7.11
N LEU A 285 -8.36 17.56 6.38
CA LEU A 285 -8.28 17.45 4.93
C LEU A 285 -8.31 15.99 4.48
N LYS A 286 -8.86 15.73 3.29
CA LYS A 286 -9.12 14.38 2.78
C LYS A 286 -8.70 14.23 1.33
N VAL A 287 -8.08 13.10 1.03
CA VAL A 287 -7.69 12.63 -0.30
C VAL A 287 -8.48 11.37 -0.58
N TYR A 288 -9.10 11.28 -1.76
CA TYR A 288 -9.91 10.13 -2.18
C TYR A 288 -9.30 9.46 -3.39
N LEU A 289 -8.83 8.23 -3.22
CA LEU A 289 -8.20 7.43 -4.26
C LEU A 289 -9.14 6.29 -4.69
N ARG A 290 -9.51 6.27 -5.96
CA ARG A 290 -10.34 5.22 -6.55
C ARG A 290 -9.51 4.36 -7.50
N ASN A 291 -9.44 3.06 -7.25
CA ASN A 291 -8.67 2.12 -8.07
C ASN A 291 -9.46 1.54 -9.25
N ALA A 292 -10.78 1.72 -9.31
CA ALA A 292 -11.59 1.14 -10.37
C ALA A 292 -12.43 2.19 -11.10
N VAL A 293 -12.48 2.05 -12.42
CA VAL A 293 -13.28 2.92 -13.32
C VAL A 293 -14.32 2.06 -14.06
N PRO A 294 -15.59 2.48 -14.12
CA PRO A 294 -16.59 1.80 -14.93
C PRO A 294 -16.14 1.68 -16.38
N VAL A 295 -16.38 0.54 -17.03
CA VAL A 295 -15.99 0.28 -18.42
C VAL A 295 -16.55 1.35 -19.36
N ALA A 296 -17.80 1.77 -19.14
CA ALA A 296 -18.47 2.80 -19.94
C ALA A 296 -17.79 4.19 -19.87
N GLU A 297 -17.17 4.51 -18.73
CA GLU A 297 -16.54 5.82 -18.47
C GLU A 297 -15.03 5.80 -18.72
N ALA A 298 -14.41 4.62 -18.82
CA ALA A 298 -12.95 4.46 -18.83
C ALA A 298 -12.25 5.33 -19.89
N LYS A 299 -12.78 5.38 -21.12
CA LYS A 299 -12.20 6.18 -22.22
C LYS A 299 -12.13 7.69 -21.92
N LYS A 300 -13.02 8.18 -21.04
CA LYS A 300 -13.10 9.59 -20.64
C LYS A 300 -12.08 9.95 -19.55
N TYR A 301 -11.78 8.99 -18.67
CA TYR A 301 -11.04 9.26 -17.43
C TYR A 301 -9.61 8.74 -17.44
N VAL A 302 -9.29 7.68 -18.19
CA VAL A 302 -7.97 7.04 -18.13
C VAL A 302 -7.45 6.67 -19.52
N ASP A 303 -6.12 6.54 -19.62
CA ASP A 303 -5.50 5.96 -20.81
C ASP A 303 -5.49 4.43 -20.73
N GLU A 304 -5.53 3.76 -21.89
CA GLU A 304 -5.64 2.30 -21.95
C GLU A 304 -4.47 1.59 -21.27
N TYR A 305 -3.26 2.16 -21.35
CA TYR A 305 -2.05 1.62 -20.71
C TYR A 305 -2.05 1.80 -19.17
N GLU A 306 -3.04 2.50 -18.61
CA GLU A 306 -3.23 2.67 -17.16
C GLU A 306 -4.16 1.60 -16.57
N ILE A 307 -4.85 0.83 -17.43
CA ILE A 307 -5.75 -0.25 -17.02
C ILE A 307 -4.93 -1.49 -16.68
N THR A 308 -5.29 -2.17 -15.58
CA THR A 308 -4.66 -3.43 -15.17
C THR A 308 -5.03 -4.53 -16.17
N PRO A 309 -4.07 -5.12 -16.90
CA PRO A 309 -4.34 -6.30 -17.72
C PRO A 309 -4.40 -7.56 -16.84
N SER A 310 -4.87 -8.66 -17.43
CA SER A 310 -4.67 -10.00 -16.87
C SER A 310 -3.73 -10.82 -17.73
N TYR A 311 -3.04 -11.75 -17.08
CA TYR A 311 -2.06 -12.63 -17.69
C TYR A 311 -2.47 -14.09 -17.56
N ARG A 312 -2.38 -14.80 -18.68
CA ARG A 312 -2.51 -16.25 -18.77
C ARG A 312 -1.24 -16.85 -19.37
N TYR A 313 -0.91 -18.08 -18.96
CA TYR A 313 0.30 -18.75 -19.36
C TYR A 313 -0.03 -20.04 -20.11
N VAL A 314 0.73 -20.30 -21.17
CA VAL A 314 0.64 -21.53 -21.96
C VAL A 314 2.03 -22.13 -22.08
N TRP A 315 2.15 -23.42 -21.81
CA TRP A 315 3.39 -24.16 -22.03
C TRP A 315 3.50 -24.52 -23.50
N ASP A 316 4.56 -24.05 -24.16
CA ASP A 316 4.91 -24.48 -25.51
C ASP A 316 5.83 -25.70 -25.43
N ALA A 317 5.29 -26.87 -25.77
CA ALA A 317 6.03 -28.12 -25.74
C ALA A 317 7.15 -28.19 -26.78
N SER A 318 7.02 -27.47 -27.90
CA SER A 318 8.00 -27.48 -28.99
C SER A 318 9.23 -26.66 -28.63
N THR A 319 9.03 -25.45 -28.08
CA THR A 319 10.14 -24.56 -27.70
C THR A 319 10.60 -24.76 -26.26
N LYS A 320 9.89 -25.58 -25.47
CA LYS A 320 10.05 -25.72 -24.02
C LYS A 320 10.07 -24.37 -23.28
N LYS A 321 9.19 -23.45 -23.70
CA LYS A 321 9.08 -22.10 -23.12
C LYS A 321 7.65 -21.80 -22.68
N VAL A 322 7.50 -20.88 -21.74
CA VAL A 322 6.20 -20.34 -21.35
C VAL A 322 5.85 -19.19 -22.27
N ARG A 323 4.71 -19.30 -22.97
CA ARG A 323 4.10 -18.19 -23.70
C ARG A 323 3.16 -17.44 -22.76
N VAL A 324 3.36 -16.13 -22.64
CA VAL A 324 2.50 -15.23 -21.87
C VAL A 324 1.46 -14.62 -22.79
N ILE A 325 0.19 -14.67 -22.39
CA ILE A 325 -0.93 -14.05 -23.08
C ILE A 325 -1.45 -12.93 -22.17
N GLU A 326 -1.48 -11.71 -22.68
CA GLU A 326 -2.06 -10.55 -22.02
C GLU A 326 -3.47 -10.33 -22.57
N GLU A 327 -4.45 -10.16 -21.67
CA GLU A 327 -5.86 -9.98 -22.05
C GLU A 327 -6.57 -8.95 -21.15
N PRO A 328 -7.57 -8.22 -21.66
CA PRO A 328 -8.33 -7.26 -20.86
C PRO A 328 -8.98 -7.92 -19.64
N TRP A 329 -8.89 -7.25 -18.49
CA TRP A 329 -9.47 -7.76 -17.25
C TRP A 329 -10.60 -6.87 -16.76
N ILE A 330 -11.82 -7.40 -16.79
CA ILE A 330 -13.03 -6.72 -16.31
C ILE A 330 -13.54 -7.45 -15.07
N VAL A 331 -13.87 -6.69 -14.04
CA VAL A 331 -14.50 -7.19 -12.81
C VAL A 331 -15.76 -6.40 -12.50
N LYS A 332 -16.69 -7.00 -11.76
CA LYS A 332 -17.81 -6.25 -11.19
C LYS A 332 -17.33 -5.51 -9.96
N ASP A 333 -17.60 -4.22 -9.88
CA ASP A 333 -17.34 -3.45 -8.67
C ASP A 333 -18.33 -3.80 -7.54
N ASP A 334 -18.18 -3.13 -6.40
CA ASP A 334 -19.03 -3.36 -5.23
C ASP A 334 -20.52 -2.99 -5.49
N ALA A 335 -20.81 -2.20 -6.53
CA ALA A 335 -22.15 -1.85 -7.02
C ALA A 335 -22.59 -2.73 -8.21
N ARG A 336 -21.88 -3.83 -8.49
CA ARG A 336 -22.10 -4.76 -9.60
C ARG A 336 -21.87 -4.17 -11.00
N VAL A 337 -21.26 -3.00 -11.12
CA VAL A 337 -20.96 -2.35 -12.40
C VAL A 337 -19.68 -2.94 -12.99
N PRO A 338 -19.68 -3.37 -14.27
CA PRO A 338 -18.46 -3.79 -14.96
C PRO A 338 -17.43 -2.65 -14.96
N SER A 339 -16.27 -2.92 -14.40
CA SER A 339 -15.22 -1.94 -14.15
C SER A 339 -13.84 -2.51 -14.46
N TYR A 340 -12.94 -1.63 -14.89
CA TYR A 340 -11.52 -1.90 -14.98
C TYR A 340 -10.84 -1.55 -13.66
N SER A 341 -9.93 -2.41 -13.21
CA SER A 341 -8.92 -2.04 -12.20
C SER A 341 -7.84 -1.17 -12.85
N LEU A 342 -7.30 -0.22 -12.12
CA LEU A 342 -6.21 0.65 -12.55
C LEU A 342 -4.87 0.17 -12.00
N LEU A 343 -3.83 0.31 -12.82
CA LEU A 343 -2.46 0.11 -12.38
C LEU A 343 -2.11 1.12 -11.28
N PRO A 344 -1.26 0.75 -10.30
CA PRO A 344 -0.96 1.62 -9.16
C PRO A 344 -0.45 3.02 -9.53
N ALA A 345 0.33 3.14 -10.61
CA ALA A 345 0.86 4.43 -11.04
C ALA A 345 -0.24 5.44 -11.40
N ALA A 346 -1.35 5.00 -12.01
CA ALA A 346 -2.47 5.89 -12.33
C ALA A 346 -3.19 6.40 -11.07
N VAL A 347 -3.34 5.54 -10.06
CA VAL A 347 -3.90 5.96 -8.76
C VAL A 347 -2.95 6.94 -8.05
N VAL A 348 -1.64 6.77 -8.19
CA VAL A 348 -0.63 7.64 -7.58
C VAL A 348 -0.61 9.03 -8.22
N VAL A 349 -0.93 9.17 -9.51
CA VAL A 349 -1.13 10.50 -10.12
C VAL A 349 -2.23 11.27 -9.38
N SER A 350 -3.34 10.60 -9.04
CA SER A 350 -4.41 11.20 -8.24
C SER A 350 -3.93 11.55 -6.82
N LEU A 351 -3.14 10.69 -6.18
CA LEU A 351 -2.54 10.97 -4.87
C LEU A 351 -1.64 12.20 -4.91
N ILE A 352 -0.74 12.30 -5.89
CA ILE A 352 0.17 13.45 -6.04
C ILE A 352 -0.63 14.75 -6.19
N LYS A 353 -1.61 14.77 -7.10
CA LYS A 353 -2.40 15.97 -7.37
C LYS A 353 -3.24 16.40 -6.18
N GLN A 354 -3.87 15.46 -5.49
CA GLN A 354 -4.66 15.76 -4.30
C GLN A 354 -3.77 16.14 -3.11
N THR A 355 -2.60 15.53 -2.92
CA THR A 355 -1.63 15.93 -1.90
C THR A 355 -1.18 17.38 -2.09
N ALA A 356 -0.81 17.78 -3.32
CA ALA A 356 -0.46 19.17 -3.61
C ALA A 356 -1.62 20.12 -3.26
N LYS A 357 -2.86 19.76 -3.63
CA LYS A 357 -4.05 20.54 -3.32
C LYS A 357 -4.29 20.70 -1.82
N VAL A 358 -4.24 19.62 -1.04
CA VAL A 358 -4.50 19.69 0.42
C VAL A 358 -3.40 20.44 1.17
N LEU A 359 -2.17 20.43 0.66
CA LEU A 359 -1.07 21.24 1.19
C LEU A 359 -1.08 22.71 0.70
N GLY A 360 -2.05 23.09 -0.14
CA GLY A 360 -2.16 24.47 -0.65
C GLY A 360 -1.05 24.86 -1.64
N LEU A 361 -0.49 23.90 -2.37
CA LEU A 361 0.70 24.10 -3.22
C LEU A 361 0.40 24.44 -4.67
#